data_AF-A0A2D6HGU2-F1
#
_entry.id   AF-A0A2D6HGU2-F1
#
_cell.length_a   1.000
_cell.length_b   1.000
_cell.length_c   1.000
_cell.angle_alpha   90.00
_cell.angle_beta   90.00
_cell.angle_gamma   90.00
#
_symmetry.space_group_name_H-M   'P 1'
#
loop_
_entity.id
_entity.type
_entity.pdbx_description
1 polymer ?
#
loop_
_entity_poly.entity_id
_entity_poly.type
_entity_poly.pdbx_seq_one_letter_code
_entity_poly.pdbx_strand_id
1 'polypeptide(L)'
;MSSYDRLVIRDAPPQELAYLVELTTAELCKHPRWTRTAGTVPGSTGIRVRMGARNWGERVLLSVEEKSIRIQSESVFIPFSPFKSPNAANVERVHAMLRKAVERVAAEGLPAAERSAREPA
;
A
#
# COMPACT_ATOMS: atom_id res chain seq x y z
N MET A 1 -13.06 -9.42 -13.50
CA MET A 1 -13.41 -8.22 -12.72
C MET A 1 -12.33 -8.06 -11.66
N SER A 2 -11.51 -6.99 -11.71
CA SER A 2 -10.57 -6.71 -10.61
C SER A 2 -11.38 -6.29 -9.39
N SER A 3 -11.27 -7.05 -8.30
CA SER A 3 -11.83 -6.66 -7.01
C SER A 3 -10.95 -5.54 -6.45
N TYR A 4 -11.55 -4.38 -6.19
CA TYR A 4 -10.90 -3.28 -5.49
C TYR A 4 -11.34 -3.36 -4.04
N ASP A 5 -10.38 -3.42 -3.12
CA ASP A 5 -10.65 -3.32 -1.69
C ASP A 5 -10.42 -1.87 -1.25
N ARG A 6 -11.16 -1.42 -0.25
CA ARG A 6 -11.11 -0.04 0.25
C ARG A 6 -11.09 -0.03 1.75
N LEU A 7 -10.07 0.60 2.33
CA LEU A 7 -10.04 0.90 3.75
C LEU A 7 -10.49 2.35 3.97
N VAL A 8 -11.69 2.52 4.52
CA VAL A 8 -12.24 3.84 4.86
C VAL A 8 -11.74 4.26 6.24
N ILE A 9 -11.15 5.44 6.33
CA ILE A 9 -10.66 6.02 7.57
C ILE A 9 -11.34 7.38 7.70
N ARG A 10 -12.35 7.45 8.59
CA ARG A 10 -13.15 8.67 8.75
C ARG A 10 -12.28 9.77 9.36
N ASP A 11 -12.48 10.99 8.86
CA ASP A 11 -11.89 12.22 9.37
C ASP A 11 -10.35 12.30 9.34
N ALA A 12 -9.67 11.31 8.75
CA ALA A 12 -8.24 11.36 8.48
C ALA A 12 -7.95 12.29 7.29
N PRO A 13 -7.10 13.32 7.45
CA PRO A 13 -6.71 14.17 6.34
C PRO A 13 -5.85 13.39 5.32
N PRO A 14 -5.81 13.81 4.04
CA PRO A 14 -5.04 13.11 3.01
C PRO A 14 -3.55 12.88 3.35
N GLN A 15 -2.95 13.77 4.16
CA GLN A 15 -1.58 13.61 4.64
C GLN A 15 -1.42 12.40 5.55
N GLU A 16 -2.35 12.20 6.48
CA GLU A 16 -2.35 11.03 7.37
C GLU A 16 -2.53 9.73 6.58
N LEU A 17 -3.42 9.74 5.59
CA LEU A 17 -3.60 8.61 4.69
C LEU A 17 -2.33 8.30 3.89
N ALA A 18 -1.64 9.33 3.40
CA ALA A 18 -0.35 9.17 2.71
C ALA A 18 0.73 8.61 3.64
N TYR A 19 0.80 9.09 4.88
CA TYR A 19 1.71 8.55 5.89
C TYR A 19 1.41 7.09 6.21
N LEU A 20 0.15 6.71 6.37
CA LEU A 20 -0.25 5.32 6.61
C LEU A 20 0.15 4.40 5.46
N VAL A 21 -0.03 4.85 4.21
CA VAL A 21 0.46 4.14 3.02
C VAL A 21 1.98 3.97 3.10
N GLU A 22 2.70 5.01 3.51
CA GLU A 22 4.15 5.02 3.51
C GLU A 22 4.76 4.18 4.62
N LEU A 23 4.19 4.26 5.83
CA LEU A 23 4.52 3.42 6.97
C LEU A 23 4.27 1.94 6.65
N THR A 24 3.11 1.63 6.08
CA THR A 24 2.76 0.26 5.66
C THR A 24 3.75 -0.26 4.62
N THR A 25 4.07 0.57 3.61
CA THR A 25 4.99 0.19 2.54
C THR A 25 6.38 -0.07 3.09
N ALA A 26 6.88 0.80 3.97
CA ALA A 26 8.18 0.63 4.62
C ALA A 26 8.23 -0.67 5.44
N GLU A 27 7.18 -0.96 6.20
CA GLU A 27 7.11 -2.17 7.02
C GLU A 27 7.08 -3.45 6.17
N LEU A 28 6.26 -3.47 5.12
CA LEU A 28 6.22 -4.60 4.19
C LEU A 28 7.58 -4.83 3.53
N CYS A 29 8.26 -3.76 3.11
CA CYS A 29 9.55 -3.83 2.43
C CYS A 29 10.71 -4.30 3.32
N LYS A 30 10.53 -4.42 4.65
CA LYS A 30 11.49 -5.14 5.49
C LYS A 30 11.59 -6.62 5.15
N HIS A 31 10.52 -7.20 4.59
CA HIS A 31 10.52 -8.58 4.14
C HIS A 31 11.08 -8.68 2.72
N PRO A 32 12.05 -9.59 2.43
CA PRO A 32 12.71 -9.72 1.12
C PRO A 32 11.80 -10.14 -0.05
N ARG A 33 10.52 -10.40 0.22
CA ARG A 33 9.50 -10.73 -0.79
C ARG A 33 8.79 -9.49 -1.30
N TRP A 34 8.95 -8.35 -0.66
CA TRP A 34 8.21 -7.14 -0.95
C TRP A 34 9.20 -6.04 -1.35
N THR A 35 8.81 -5.21 -2.30
CA THR A 35 9.65 -4.12 -2.78
C THR A 35 8.77 -2.98 -3.22
N ARG A 36 9.13 -1.76 -2.82
CA ARG A 36 8.50 -0.55 -3.30
C ARG A 36 8.76 -0.39 -4.80
N THR A 37 7.73 -0.01 -5.53
CA THR A 37 7.81 0.37 -6.94
C THR A 37 7.01 1.64 -7.17
N ALA A 38 7.26 2.34 -8.27
CA ALA A 38 6.33 3.37 -8.72
C ALA A 38 4.93 2.77 -8.92
N GLY A 39 3.91 3.50 -8.48
CA GLY A 39 2.53 3.21 -8.86
C GLY A 39 2.32 3.43 -10.35
N THR A 40 1.40 2.70 -10.96
CA THR A 40 1.01 2.92 -12.37
C THR A 40 -0.09 3.95 -12.55
N VAL A 41 -0.68 4.39 -11.45
CA VAL A 41 -1.68 5.46 -11.44
C VAL A 41 -1.08 6.67 -10.73
N PRO A 42 -1.24 7.89 -11.24
CA PRO A 42 -0.83 9.11 -10.54
C PRO A 42 -1.36 9.14 -9.10
N GLY A 43 -0.51 9.48 -8.14
CA GLY A 43 -0.88 9.53 -6.72
C GLY A 43 -1.02 8.16 -6.03
N SER A 44 -0.59 7.07 -6.68
CA SER A 44 -0.54 5.74 -6.07
C SER A 44 0.88 5.30 -5.72
N THR A 45 1.00 4.59 -4.61
CA THR A 45 2.22 3.89 -4.20
C THR A 45 2.10 2.42 -4.60
N GLY A 46 3.05 1.92 -5.38
CA GLY A 46 3.08 0.53 -5.80
C GLY A 46 3.97 -0.33 -4.92
N ILE A 47 3.56 -1.58 -4.68
CA ILE A 47 4.35 -2.58 -3.97
C ILE A 47 4.38 -3.84 -4.81
N ARG A 48 5.56 -4.32 -5.20
CA ARG A 48 5.72 -5.61 -5.89
C ARG A 48 5.94 -6.73 -4.88
N VAL A 49 5.34 -7.87 -5.16
CA VAL A 49 5.48 -9.09 -4.38
C VAL A 49 6.18 -10.17 -5.20
N ARG A 50 7.21 -10.76 -4.60
CA ARG A 50 7.95 -11.88 -5.14
C ARG A 50 7.16 -13.18 -4.92
N MET A 51 6.83 -13.82 -6.03
CA MET A 51 6.06 -15.06 -6.12
C MET A 51 7.01 -16.23 -6.40
N GLY A 52 7.90 -16.51 -5.43
CA GLY A 52 8.93 -17.55 -5.51
C GLY A 52 10.35 -16.99 -5.60
N ALA A 53 11.34 -17.83 -5.94
CA ALA A 53 12.75 -17.42 -5.91
C ALA A 53 13.13 -16.48 -7.08
N ARG A 54 12.49 -16.62 -8.25
CA ARG A 54 12.89 -15.95 -9.50
C ARG A 54 11.85 -15.01 -10.10
N ASN A 55 10.62 -14.98 -9.55
CA ASN A 55 9.49 -14.31 -10.21
C ASN A 55 8.92 -13.17 -9.37
N TRP A 56 8.89 -11.97 -9.94
CA TRP A 56 8.11 -10.85 -9.44
C TRP A 56 6.76 -10.85 -10.14
N GLY A 57 5.73 -11.36 -9.46
CA GLY A 57 4.48 -11.74 -10.13
C GLY A 57 3.31 -10.80 -9.91
N GLU A 58 3.31 -10.07 -8.82
CA GLU A 58 2.13 -9.30 -8.41
C GLU A 58 2.52 -7.91 -7.95
N ARG A 59 1.65 -6.94 -8.23
CA ARG A 59 1.72 -5.60 -7.69
C ARG A 59 0.45 -5.31 -6.90
N VAL A 60 0.62 -4.71 -5.73
CA VAL A 60 -0.47 -4.09 -4.97
C VAL A 60 -0.26 -2.58 -5.06
N LEU A 61 -1.26 -1.87 -5.55
CA LEU A 61 -1.31 -0.42 -5.57
C LEU A 61 -2.10 0.08 -4.37
N LEU A 62 -1.57 1.11 -3.73
CA LEU A 62 -2.19 1.86 -2.66
C LEU A 62 -2.40 3.29 -3.15
N SER A 63 -3.67 3.70 -3.33
CA SER A 63 -4.00 5.06 -3.73
C SER A 63 -4.73 5.77 -2.60
N VAL A 64 -4.27 6.96 -2.25
CA VAL A 64 -4.97 7.83 -1.30
C VAL A 64 -6.15 8.49 -2.02
N GLU A 65 -7.33 8.34 -1.45
CA GLU A 65 -8.54 9.08 -1.79
C GLU A 65 -8.92 9.98 -0.60
N GLU A 66 -9.89 10.86 -0.78
CA GLU A 66 -10.22 11.93 0.20
C GLU A 66 -10.39 11.44 1.65
N LYS A 67 -10.99 10.26 1.87
CA LYS A 67 -11.22 9.65 3.19
C LYS A 67 -10.96 8.14 3.22
N SER A 68 -10.21 7.63 2.26
CA SER A 68 -9.98 6.19 2.15
C SER A 68 -8.68 5.88 1.44
N ILE A 69 -8.18 4.66 1.65
CA ILE A 69 -7.07 4.11 0.88
C ILE A 69 -7.66 3.01 0.00
N ARG A 70 -7.56 3.19 -1.32
CA ARG A 70 -7.92 2.17 -2.30
C ARG A 70 -6.75 1.19 -2.43
N ILE A 71 -7.05 -0.09 -2.32
CA ILE A 71 -6.10 -1.20 -2.49
C ILE A 71 -6.48 -1.95 -3.77
N GLN A 72 -5.59 -1.94 -4.75
CA GLN A 72 -5.80 -2.63 -6.02
C GLN A 72 -4.70 -3.65 -6.23
N SER A 73 -5.06 -4.90 -6.51
CA SER A 73 -4.09 -5.90 -6.96
C SER A 73 -4.06 -5.97 -8.48
N GLU A 74 -2.85 -5.99 -9.02
CA GLU A 74 -2.57 -6.13 -10.44
C GLU A 74 -1.58 -7.27 -10.62
N SER A 75 -1.98 -8.27 -11.42
CA SER A 75 -1.04 -9.28 -11.90
C SER A 75 -0.14 -8.61 -12.94
N VAL A 76 1.16 -8.56 -12.69
CA VAL A 76 2.14 -8.14 -13.71
C VAL A 76 2.37 -9.38 -14.57
N PHE A 77 2.12 -9.28 -15.87
CA PHE A 77 2.26 -10.38 -16.81
C PHE A 77 3.56 -11.17 -16.56
N ILE A 78 3.41 -12.44 -16.13
CA ILE A 78 4.53 -13.38 -16.03
C ILE A 78 4.48 -14.19 -17.33
N PRO A 79 5.52 -14.14 -18.18
CA PRO A 79 5.49 -14.73 -19.52
C PRO A 79 5.22 -16.24 -19.57
N PHE A 80 5.28 -16.94 -18.42
CA PHE A 80 5.04 -18.38 -18.29
C PHE A 80 3.78 -18.75 -17.50
N SER A 81 2.91 -17.79 -17.14
CA SER A 81 1.68 -18.11 -16.41
C SER A 81 0.55 -17.17 -16.84
N PRO A 82 -0.21 -17.51 -17.90
CA PRO A 82 -1.18 -16.61 -18.51
C PRO A 82 -2.42 -16.33 -17.64
N PHE A 83 -2.59 -17.00 -16.49
CA PHE A 83 -3.80 -16.90 -15.67
C PHE A 83 -3.53 -17.06 -14.17
N LYS A 84 -2.65 -16.23 -13.60
CA LYS A 84 -2.69 -16.03 -12.14
C LYS A 84 -3.60 -14.86 -11.81
N SER A 85 -4.78 -15.20 -11.32
CA SER A 85 -5.64 -14.27 -10.58
C SER A 85 -4.82 -13.58 -9.48
N PRO A 86 -5.07 -12.30 -9.18
CA PRO A 86 -4.40 -11.61 -8.09
C PRO A 86 -4.52 -12.43 -6.80
N ASN A 87 -3.40 -12.68 -6.12
CA ASN A 87 -3.43 -13.42 -4.86
C ASN A 87 -4.15 -12.61 -3.79
N ALA A 88 -5.42 -12.96 -3.54
CA ALA A 88 -6.24 -12.34 -2.50
C ALA A 88 -5.52 -12.29 -1.14
N ALA A 89 -4.70 -13.29 -0.81
CA ALA A 89 -3.93 -13.31 0.43
C ALA A 89 -2.86 -12.20 0.52
N ASN A 90 -2.35 -11.69 -0.61
CA ASN A 90 -1.43 -10.55 -0.60
C ASN A 90 -2.18 -9.24 -0.36
N VAL A 91 -3.39 -9.09 -0.92
CA VAL A 91 -4.27 -7.95 -0.64
C VAL A 91 -4.68 -7.94 0.83
N GLU A 92 -5.15 -9.07 1.36
CA GLU A 92 -5.50 -9.23 2.77
C GLU A 92 -4.34 -8.90 3.70
N ARG A 93 -3.11 -9.29 3.34
CA ARG A 93 -1.91 -8.96 4.11
C ARG A 93 -1.62 -7.46 4.11
N VAL A 94 -1.69 -6.80 2.95
CA VAL A 94 -1.52 -5.33 2.87
C VAL A 94 -2.60 -4.63 3.68
N HIS A 95 -3.84 -5.09 3.59
CA HIS A 95 -4.96 -4.56 4.36
C HIS A 95 -4.79 -4.75 5.87
N ALA A 96 -4.34 -5.92 6.33
CA ALA A 96 -4.03 -6.17 7.73
C ALA A 96 -2.90 -5.28 8.24
N MET A 97 -1.86 -5.03 7.43
CA MET A 97 -0.78 -4.12 7.79
C MET A 97 -1.24 -2.67 7.85
N LEU A 98 -2.10 -2.23 6.92
CA LEU A 98 -2.73 -0.90 6.98
C LEU A 98 -3.54 -0.71 8.25
N ARG A 99 -4.36 -1.71 8.64
CA ARG A 99 -5.12 -1.65 9.90
C ARG A 99 -4.22 -1.51 11.12
N LYS A 100 -3.13 -2.29 11.18
CA LYS A 100 -2.13 -2.16 12.25
C LYS A 100 -1.46 -0.79 12.26
N ALA A 101 -1.17 -0.22 11.08
CA ALA A 101 -0.62 1.12 10.97
C ALA A 101 -1.61 2.18 11.50
N VAL A 102 -2.91 2.03 11.20
CA VAL A 102 -3.97 2.91 11.74
C VAL A 102 -4.04 2.82 13.26
N GLU A 103 -4.11 1.61 13.80
CA GLU A 103 -4.15 1.39 15.26
C GLU A 103 -2.92 2.01 15.95
N ARG A 104 -1.75 1.88 15.32
CA ARG A 104 -0.51 2.47 15.80
C ARG A 104 -0.55 4.00 15.80
N VAL A 105 -0.98 4.62 14.71
CA VAL A 105 -1.09 6.09 14.61
C VAL A 105 -2.14 6.63 15.56
N ALA A 106 -3.25 5.93 15.76
CA ALA A 106 -4.25 6.31 16.75
C ALA A 106 -3.71 6.28 18.19
N ALA A 107 -2.78 5.36 18.50
CA ALA A 107 -2.18 5.23 19.83
C ALA A 107 -0.97 6.15 20.05
N GLU A 108 -0.08 6.27 19.07
CA GLU A 108 1.19 7.00 19.18
C GLU A 108 1.09 8.45 18.65
N GLY A 109 0.06 8.76 17.86
CA GLY A 109 -0.05 10.01 17.12
C GLY A 109 0.84 10.05 15.86
N LEU A 110 0.63 11.08 15.03
CA LEU A 110 1.51 11.35 13.88
C LEU A 110 2.88 11.89 14.36
N PRO A 111 4.00 11.41 13.80
CA PRO A 111 5.32 11.89 14.18
C PRO A 111 5.47 13.38 13.88
N ALA A 112 6.11 14.12 14.80
CA ALA A 112 6.30 15.56 14.70
C ALA A 112 7.06 16.00 13.43
N ALA A 113 7.89 15.13 12.84
CA ALA A 113 8.62 15.41 11.61
C ALA A 113 7.72 15.64 10.38
N GLU A 114 6.51 15.07 10.36
CA GLU A 114 5.52 15.38 9.31
C GLU A 114 4.73 16.66 9.58
N ARG A 115 4.71 17.16 10.83
CA ARG A 115 4.18 18.50 11.13
C ARG A 115 5.12 19.62 10.65
N SER A 116 6.43 19.36 10.59
CA SER A 116 7.47 20.37 10.28
C SER A 116 7.83 20.51 8.80
N ALA A 117 7.35 19.68 7.88
CA ALA A 117 7.60 19.88 6.44
C ALA A 117 6.76 21.02 5.81
N ARG A 118 6.15 21.87 6.65
CA ARG A 118 5.21 22.91 6.25
C ARG A 118 5.42 24.18 7.07
N GLU A 119 6.64 24.72 7.02
CA GLU A 119 6.79 26.17 7.10
C GLU A 119 6.72 26.68 5.65
N PRO A 120 5.68 27.43 5.25
CA PRO A 120 5.70 28.14 3.98
C PRO A 120 6.72 29.28 4.12
N ALA A 121 7.87 29.14 3.47
CA ALA A 121 8.70 30.27 3.09
C ALA A 121 8.15 30.88 1.79
#